data_AF-A0AAN0NM39-F1
#
_entry.id   AF-A0AAN0NM39-F1
#
_cell.length_a   1.000
_cell.length_b   1.000
_cell.length_c   1.000
_cell.angle_alpha   90.00
_cell.angle_beta   90.00
_cell.angle_gamma   90.00
#
_symmetry.space_group_name_H-M   'P 1'
#
loop_
_entity.id
_entity.type
_entity.pdbx_description
1 polymer ?
#
loop_
_entity_poly.entity_id
_entity_poly.type
_entity_poly.pdbx_seq_one_letter_code
_entity_poly.pdbx_strand_id
1 'polypeptide(L)'
;MLSIVGGLLLSGLTFVIGKMLSQSEKVIEQKKEVYREFLAICPTANDAATTESAELERKISEIVFPAIGLLSIYASHDVLMRCKTYFDTLDIASKSGQSGDFGSAPKFADAAHAYNLMLYDMRRDVMAWTLFSLKKQPRDGFASPLNPKNRSG
;
A
#
# COMPACT_ATOMS: atom_id res chain seq x y z
N MET A 1 -33.44 29.77 27.81
CA MET A 1 -31.96 29.68 27.98
C MET A 1 -31.43 28.26 27.79
N LEU A 2 -32.03 27.23 28.41
CA LEU A 2 -31.56 25.83 28.30
C LEU A 2 -31.40 25.35 26.84
N SER A 3 -32.36 25.67 25.96
CA SER A 3 -32.32 25.28 24.54
C SER A 3 -31.22 26.00 23.73
N ILE A 4 -30.84 27.22 24.13
CA ILE A 4 -29.77 27.99 23.47
C ILE A 4 -28.41 27.40 23.84
N VAL A 5 -28.21 27.10 25.12
CA VAL A 5 -26.99 26.44 25.61
C VAL A 5 -26.85 25.04 25.02
N GLY A 6 -27.94 24.27 24.95
CA GLY A 6 -27.96 22.95 24.31
C GLY A 6 -27.63 22.99 22.82
N GLY A 7 -28.18 23.96 22.08
CA GLY A 7 -27.86 24.16 20.66
C GLY A 7 -26.40 24.53 20.42
N LEU A 8 -25.81 25.34 21.30
CA LEU A 8 -24.41 25.77 21.20
C LEU A 8 -23.44 24.61 21.48
N LEU A 9 -23.75 23.75 22.46
CA LEU A 9 -22.99 22.54 22.75
C LEU A 9 -23.08 21.52 21.60
N LEU A 10 -24.27 21.32 21.04
CA LEU A 10 -24.47 20.39 19.92
C LEU A 10 -23.73 20.87 18.66
N SER A 11 -23.76 22.17 18.37
CA SER A 11 -23.01 22.80 17.27
C SER A 11 -21.49 22.67 17.46
N GLY A 12 -21.00 22.89 18.68
CA GLY A 12 -19.59 22.67 19.01
C GLY A 12 -19.16 21.22 18.78
N LEU A 13 -19.98 20.27 19.20
CA LEU A 13 -19.70 18.84 19.04
C LEU A 13 -19.67 18.43 17.56
N THR A 14 -20.66 18.86 16.77
CA THR A 14 -20.70 18.55 15.33
C THR A 14 -19.54 19.19 14.57
N PHE A 15 -19.12 20.39 14.94
CA PHE A 15 -17.93 21.03 14.38
C PHE A 15 -16.65 20.24 14.66
N VAL A 16 -16.45 19.77 15.90
CA VAL A 16 -15.27 18.97 16.28
C VAL A 16 -15.28 17.63 15.54
N ILE A 17 -16.42 16.94 15.49
CA ILE A 17 -16.57 15.68 14.74
C ILE A 17 -16.27 15.90 13.26
N GLY A 18 -16.83 16.94 12.65
CA GLY A 18 -16.57 17.27 11.23
C GLY A 18 -15.09 17.56 10.95
N LYS A 19 -14.41 18.25 11.87
CA LYS A 19 -12.96 18.51 11.76
C LYS A 19 -12.14 17.23 11.89
N MET A 20 -12.48 16.35 12.84
CA MET A 20 -11.82 15.05 13.00
C MET A 20 -11.99 14.18 11.75
N LEU A 21 -13.20 14.13 11.19
CA LEU A 21 -13.46 13.40 9.93
C LEU A 21 -12.62 13.96 8.78
N SER A 22 -12.57 15.29 8.60
CA SER A 22 -11.75 15.91 7.55
C SER A 22 -10.25 15.63 7.70
N GLN A 23 -9.73 15.60 8.92
CA GLN A 23 -8.33 15.24 9.16
C GLN A 23 -8.09 13.75 8.90
N SER A 24 -9.01 12.88 9.30
CA SER A 24 -8.89 11.44 9.05
C SER A 24 -8.85 11.10 7.55
N GLU A 25 -9.63 11.80 6.72
CA GLU A 25 -9.57 11.63 5.25
C GLU A 25 -8.20 11.97 4.67
N LYS A 26 -7.56 13.04 5.16
CA LYS A 26 -6.22 13.43 4.70
C LYS A 26 -5.18 12.35 5.04
N VAL A 27 -5.25 11.80 6.26
CA VAL A 27 -4.36 10.72 6.70
C VAL A 27 -4.57 9.46 5.86
N ILE A 28 -5.82 9.10 5.55
CA ILE A 28 -6.13 7.95 4.68
C ILE A 28 -5.57 8.15 3.27
N GLU A 29 -5.67 9.37 2.72
CA GLU A 29 -5.14 9.65 1.39
C GLU A 29 -3.61 9.59 1.37
N GLN A 30 -2.94 10.16 2.37
CA GLN A 30 -1.49 10.02 2.55
C GLN A 30 -1.08 8.56 2.67
N LYS A 31 -1.81 7.76 3.45
CA LYS A 31 -1.55 6.33 3.59
C LYS A 31 -1.63 5.57 2.27
N LYS A 32 -2.63 5.87 1.43
CA LYS A 32 -2.74 5.29 0.08
C LYS A 32 -1.55 5.68 -0.80
N GLU A 33 -1.11 6.93 -0.72
CA GLU A 33 0.05 7.39 -1.48
C GLU A 33 1.32 6.65 -1.06
N VAL A 34 1.58 6.57 0.25
CA VAL A 34 2.72 5.82 0.80
C VAL A 34 2.70 4.36 0.34
N TYR A 35 1.54 3.72 0.32
CA TYR A 35 1.43 2.34 -0.18
C TYR A 35 1.70 2.26 -1.67
N ARG A 36 1.21 3.21 -2.48
CA ARG A 36 1.47 3.23 -3.92
C ARG A 36 2.96 3.43 -4.20
N GLU A 37 3.58 4.39 -3.53
CA GLU A 37 5.01 4.68 -3.67
C GLU A 37 5.86 3.47 -3.25
N PHE A 38 5.55 2.86 -2.11
CA PHE A 38 6.24 1.66 -1.64
C PHE A 38 6.11 0.50 -2.63
N LEU A 39 4.90 0.24 -3.14
CA LEU A 39 4.66 -0.85 -4.08
C LEU A 39 5.30 -0.61 -5.46
N ALA A 40 5.49 0.64 -5.87
CA ALA A 40 6.15 0.98 -7.12
C ALA A 40 7.65 0.64 -7.12
N ILE A 41 8.30 0.71 -5.94
CA ILE A 41 9.73 0.43 -5.79
C ILE A 41 10.00 -0.99 -5.25
N CYS A 42 9.02 -1.60 -4.60
CA CYS A 42 9.15 -2.93 -4.02
C CYS A 42 9.40 -3.95 -5.14
N PRO A 43 10.50 -4.72 -5.08
CA PRO A 43 10.72 -5.78 -6.07
C PRO A 43 9.58 -6.78 -6.00
N THR A 44 9.10 -7.25 -7.15
CA THR A 44 8.20 -8.41 -7.19
C THR A 44 9.00 -9.70 -7.12
N ALA A 45 8.35 -10.81 -6.76
CA ALA A 45 8.99 -12.13 -6.79
C ALA A 45 9.54 -12.48 -8.20
N ASN A 46 8.89 -11.95 -9.24
CA ASN A 46 9.33 -12.08 -10.62
C ASN A 46 10.62 -11.28 -10.87
N ASP A 47 10.64 -9.99 -10.53
CA ASP A 47 11.83 -9.16 -10.73
C ASP A 47 13.04 -9.76 -10.00
N ALA A 48 12.83 -10.24 -8.76
CA ALA A 48 13.84 -10.88 -7.95
C ALA A 48 14.39 -12.20 -8.53
N ALA A 49 13.63 -12.90 -9.36
CA ALA A 49 14.08 -14.12 -10.03
C ALA A 49 14.91 -13.83 -11.29
N THR A 50 14.70 -12.70 -11.96
CA THR A 50 15.51 -12.26 -13.11
C THR A 50 16.75 -11.45 -12.73
N THR A 51 16.72 -10.76 -11.61
CA THR A 51 17.80 -9.87 -11.17
C THR A 51 18.88 -10.66 -10.44
N GLU A 52 20.15 -10.32 -10.70
CA GLU A 52 21.27 -10.92 -9.97
C GLU A 52 21.15 -10.62 -8.47
N SER A 53 21.44 -11.61 -7.62
CA SER A 53 21.22 -11.51 -6.16
C SER A 53 21.86 -10.26 -5.54
N ALA A 54 23.07 -9.87 -6.00
CA ALA A 54 23.78 -8.71 -5.51
C ALA A 54 23.09 -7.38 -5.89
N GLU A 55 22.51 -7.30 -7.09
CA GLU A 55 21.78 -6.12 -7.54
C GLU A 55 20.44 -5.99 -6.79
N LEU A 56 19.78 -7.12 -6.53
CA LEU A 56 18.56 -7.18 -5.71
C LEU A 56 18.81 -6.72 -4.28
N GLU A 57 19.87 -7.21 -3.63
CA GLU A 57 20.25 -6.81 -2.26
C GLU A 57 20.53 -5.31 -2.18
N ARG A 58 21.26 -4.77 -3.15
CA ARG A 58 21.53 -3.33 -3.24
C ARG A 58 20.24 -2.53 -3.39
N LYS A 59 19.33 -2.95 -4.28
CA LYS A 59 18.02 -2.30 -4.48
C LYS A 59 17.19 -2.29 -3.19
N ILE A 60 17.19 -3.40 -2.45
CA ILE A 60 16.47 -3.49 -1.17
C ILE A 60 17.10 -2.53 -0.15
N SER A 61 18.42 -2.57 0.02
CA SER A 61 19.16 -1.74 0.98
C SER A 61 19.03 -0.23 0.72
N GLU A 62 19.22 0.20 -0.53
CA GLU A 62 19.32 1.62 -0.86
C GLU A 62 17.97 2.29 -1.10
N ILE A 63 16.98 1.54 -1.61
CA ILE A 63 15.70 2.11 -2.08
C ILE A 63 14.54 1.69 -1.19
N VAL A 64 14.46 0.41 -0.85
CA VAL A 64 13.29 -0.15 -0.15
C VAL A 64 13.34 0.14 1.35
N PHE A 65 14.50 -0.01 2.01
CA PHE A 65 14.63 0.26 3.45
C PHE A 65 14.22 1.69 3.87
N PRO A 66 14.64 2.76 3.15
CA PRO A 66 14.16 4.11 3.45
C PRO A 66 12.63 4.23 3.34
N ALA A 67 12.03 3.58 2.35
CA ALA A 67 10.58 3.58 2.16
C ALA A 67 9.84 2.77 3.23
N ILE A 68 10.45 1.71 3.79
CA ILE A 68 9.93 1.00 4.97
C ILE A 68 9.85 1.95 6.17
N GLY A 69 10.80 2.88 6.32
CA GLY A 69 10.73 3.92 7.34
C GLY A 69 9.44 4.75 7.24
N LEU A 70 9.10 5.22 6.04
CA LEU A 70 7.84 5.94 5.79
C LEU A 70 6.62 5.03 6.00
N LEU A 71 6.70 3.78 5.52
CA LEU A 71 5.65 2.78 5.71
C LEU A 71 5.36 2.54 7.19
N SER A 72 6.39 2.52 8.06
CA SER A 72 6.24 2.31 9.50
C SER A 72 5.43 3.38 10.23
N ILE A 73 5.32 4.58 9.65
CA ILE A 73 4.55 5.69 10.21
C ILE A 73 3.05 5.56 9.87
N TYR A 74 2.73 5.09 8.67
CA TYR A 74 1.34 5.08 8.15
C TYR A 74 0.68 3.70 8.15
N ALA A 75 1.47 2.63 8.14
CA ALA A 75 0.95 1.27 8.03
C ALA A 75 0.49 0.70 9.37
N SER A 76 -0.51 -0.18 9.32
CA SER A 76 -0.83 -1.04 10.46
C SER A 76 0.29 -2.03 10.75
N HIS A 77 0.30 -2.52 11.99
CA HIS A 77 1.23 -3.55 12.44
C HIS A 77 1.17 -4.81 11.55
N ASP A 78 -0.03 -5.24 11.16
CA ASP A 78 -0.24 -6.40 10.29
C ASP A 78 0.50 -6.25 8.95
N VAL A 79 0.39 -5.08 8.32
CA VAL A 79 1.07 -4.77 7.05
C VAL A 79 2.59 -4.85 7.22
N LEU A 80 3.13 -4.28 8.29
CA LEU A 80 4.57 -4.33 8.56
C LEU A 80 5.07 -5.77 8.79
N MET A 81 4.28 -6.58 9.50
CA MET A 81 4.59 -8.00 9.69
C MET A 81 4.57 -8.77 8.38
N ARG A 82 3.59 -8.50 7.50
CA ARG A 82 3.57 -9.09 6.15
C ARG A 82 4.74 -8.65 5.29
N CYS A 83 5.13 -7.38 5.33
CA CYS A 83 6.33 -6.89 4.65
C CYS A 83 7.57 -7.64 5.11
N LYS A 84 7.75 -7.80 6.42
CA LYS A 84 8.87 -8.59 6.97
C LYS A 84 8.85 -10.02 6.45
N THR A 85 7.71 -10.71 6.55
CA THR A 85 7.57 -12.08 6.04
C THR A 85 7.90 -12.17 4.56
N TYR A 86 7.45 -11.21 3.75
CA TYR A 86 7.77 -11.15 2.33
C TYR A 86 9.28 -11.07 2.09
N PHE A 87 9.97 -10.10 2.70
CA PHE A 87 11.42 -9.95 2.50
C PHE A 87 12.22 -11.14 3.05
N ASP A 88 11.79 -11.75 4.15
CA ASP A 88 12.40 -12.98 4.67
C ASP A 88 12.26 -14.13 3.65
N THR A 89 11.08 -14.31 3.06
CA THR A 89 10.86 -15.36 2.02
C THR A 89 11.61 -15.06 0.73
N LEU A 90 11.75 -13.78 0.37
CA LEU A 90 12.47 -13.34 -0.82
C LEU A 90 13.97 -13.60 -0.69
N ASP A 91 14.55 -13.33 0.48
CA ASP A 91 15.96 -13.62 0.80
C ASP A 91 16.25 -15.14 0.79
N ILE A 92 15.32 -15.94 1.31
CA ILE A 92 15.43 -17.41 1.26
C ILE A 92 15.36 -17.91 -0.20
N ALA A 93 14.52 -17.29 -1.04
CA ALA A 93 14.38 -17.63 -2.44
C ALA A 93 15.63 -17.23 -3.24
N SER A 94 16.15 -16.01 -3.07
CA SER A 94 17.34 -15.51 -3.78
C SER A 94 18.59 -16.36 -3.48
N LYS A 95 18.80 -16.73 -2.20
CA LYS A 95 19.92 -17.60 -1.77
C LYS A 95 19.82 -19.03 -2.29
N SER A 96 18.64 -19.47 -2.71
CA SER A 96 18.43 -20.86 -3.15
C SER A 96 18.91 -21.15 -4.59
N GLY A 97 19.39 -20.14 -5.32
CA GLY A 97 20.18 -20.31 -6.54
C GLY A 97 19.47 -20.98 -7.72
N GLN A 98 18.14 -21.09 -7.70
CA GLN A 98 17.37 -21.61 -8.84
C GLN A 98 17.13 -20.49 -9.86
N SER A 99 18.22 -20.03 -10.49
CA SER A 99 18.18 -19.20 -11.68
C SER A 99 17.90 -20.09 -12.88
N GLY A 100 16.68 -20.07 -13.42
CA GLY A 100 16.43 -20.68 -14.72
C GLY A 100 15.00 -21.03 -15.05
N ASP A 101 14.11 -21.28 -14.07
CA ASP A 101 12.76 -21.73 -14.38
C ASP A 101 11.70 -21.12 -13.45
N PHE A 102 11.09 -20.05 -13.96
CA PHE A 102 10.18 -19.13 -13.28
C PHE A 102 8.91 -19.76 -12.72
N GLY A 103 8.55 -20.96 -13.19
CA GLY A 103 7.28 -21.62 -12.85
C GLY A 103 7.39 -22.81 -11.90
N SER A 104 8.61 -23.32 -11.64
CA SER A 104 8.80 -24.62 -10.97
C SER A 104 9.60 -24.54 -9.67
N ALA A 105 10.22 -23.40 -9.36
CA ALA A 105 10.95 -23.19 -8.11
C ALA A 105 9.97 -22.91 -6.94
N PRO A 106 9.71 -23.87 -6.04
CA PRO A 106 8.68 -23.74 -4.99
C PRO A 106 8.89 -22.51 -4.09
N LYS A 107 10.15 -22.09 -3.90
CA LYS A 107 10.51 -20.95 -3.05
C LYS A 107 10.10 -19.59 -3.62
N PHE A 108 10.12 -19.41 -4.94
CA PHE A 108 9.62 -18.17 -5.56
C PHE A 108 8.10 -18.12 -5.57
N ALA A 109 7.43 -19.27 -5.61
CA ALA A 109 5.98 -19.34 -5.42
C ALA A 109 5.58 -18.92 -3.99
N ASP A 110 6.34 -19.33 -2.97
CA ASP A 110 6.14 -18.90 -1.58
C ASP A 110 6.34 -17.38 -1.43
N ALA A 111 7.37 -16.80 -2.04
CA ALA A 111 7.61 -15.36 -2.04
C ALA A 111 6.48 -14.59 -2.76
N ALA A 112 5.99 -15.10 -3.89
CA ALA A 112 4.85 -14.53 -4.60
C ALA A 112 3.56 -14.60 -3.77
N HIS A 113 3.35 -15.70 -3.03
CA HIS A 113 2.23 -15.83 -2.10
C HIS A 113 2.33 -14.81 -0.96
N ALA A 114 3.50 -14.68 -0.33
CA ALA A 114 3.75 -13.70 0.72
C ALA A 114 3.53 -12.25 0.23
N TYR A 115 3.97 -11.93 -0.99
CA TYR A 115 3.70 -10.63 -1.63
C TYR A 115 2.20 -10.36 -1.80
N ASN A 116 1.43 -11.36 -2.26
CA ASN A 116 -0.02 -11.23 -2.40
C ASN A 116 -0.74 -11.03 -1.07
N LEU A 117 -0.29 -11.71 0.00
CA LEU A 117 -0.81 -11.51 1.35
C LEU A 117 -0.51 -10.09 1.87
N MET A 118 0.69 -9.57 1.60
CA MET A 118 1.05 -8.18 1.91
C MET A 118 0.12 -7.20 1.18
N LEU A 119 -0.12 -7.39 -0.12
CA LEU A 119 -1.05 -6.56 -0.88
C LEU A 119 -2.48 -6.62 -0.34
N TYR A 120 -2.93 -7.82 0.04
CA TYR A 120 -4.25 -7.99 0.65
C TYR A 120 -4.38 -7.20 1.94
N ASP A 121 -3.38 -7.29 2.83
CA ASP A 121 -3.40 -6.56 4.10
C ASP A 121 -3.28 -5.05 3.91
N MET A 122 -2.49 -4.57 2.95
CA MET A 122 -2.45 -3.14 2.60
C MET A 122 -3.82 -2.63 2.11
N ARG A 123 -4.52 -3.42 1.28
CA ARG A 123 -5.88 -3.08 0.82
C ARG A 123 -6.88 -3.10 1.96
N ARG A 124 -6.84 -4.14 2.81
CA ARG A 124 -7.71 -4.28 3.99
C ARG A 124 -7.52 -3.10 4.94
N ASP A 125 -6.28 -2.71 5.18
CA ASP A 125 -5.93 -1.59 6.04
C ASP A 125 -6.47 -0.27 5.49
N VAL A 126 -6.29 0.03 4.20
CA VAL A 126 -6.93 1.22 3.58
C VAL A 126 -8.46 1.14 3.68
N MET A 127 -9.06 -0.01 3.37
CA MET A 127 -10.51 -0.21 3.36
C MET A 127 -11.15 -0.07 4.73
N ALA A 128 -10.50 -0.50 5.81
CA ALA A 128 -10.99 -0.34 7.19
C ALA A 128 -11.33 1.12 7.51
N TRP A 129 -10.61 2.06 6.88
CA TRP A 129 -10.82 3.50 7.06
C TRP A 129 -11.71 4.14 5.98
N THR A 130 -12.02 3.42 4.89
CA THR A 130 -12.89 3.95 3.81
C THR A 130 -14.35 4.12 4.21
N LEU A 131 -14.83 3.45 5.27
CA LEU A 131 -16.18 3.70 5.84
C LEU A 131 -16.36 5.14 6.32
N PHE A 132 -15.26 5.85 6.59
CA PHE A 132 -15.25 7.26 7.00
C PHE A 132 -14.91 8.22 5.84
N SER A 133 -14.57 7.70 4.66
CA SER A 133 -14.32 8.50 3.46
C SER A 133 -15.64 8.75 2.73
N LEU A 134 -16.41 9.71 3.21
CA LEU A 134 -17.62 10.21 2.54
C LEU A 134 -17.24 11.20 1.42
N LYS A 135 -16.31 10.82 0.52
CA LYS A 135 -16.13 11.57 -0.72
C LYS A 135 -17.02 10.99 -1.81
N LYS A 136 -17.97 11.82 -2.27
CA LYS A 136 -18.55 11.70 -3.61
C LYS A 136 -17.39 11.60 -4.61
N GLN A 137 -17.23 10.46 -5.27
CA GLN A 137 -16.50 10.42 -6.53
C GLN A 137 -17.23 11.35 -7.51
N PRO A 138 -16.60 12.40 -8.08
CA PRO A 138 -16.99 12.79 -9.41
C PRO A 138 -16.71 11.57 -10.31
N ARG A 139 -17.74 11.17 -11.05
CA ARG A 139 -17.74 10.00 -11.90
C ARG A 139 -16.96 10.28 -13.19
N ASP A 140 -15.69 10.66 -13.07
CA ASP A 140 -14.80 10.92 -14.19
C ASP A 140 -13.45 10.26 -13.90
N GLY A 141 -13.17 9.11 -14.53
CA GLY A 141 -11.85 8.48 -14.36
C GLY A 141 -11.72 6.99 -14.65
N PHE A 142 -12.79 6.28 -15.05
CA PHE A 142 -12.62 4.99 -15.74
C PHE A 142 -12.12 5.27 -17.17
N ALA A 143 -10.86 5.64 -17.30
CA ALA A 143 -10.16 5.53 -18.57
C ALA A 143 -9.93 4.04 -18.82
N SER A 144 -10.87 3.39 -19.52
CA SER A 144 -10.66 2.07 -20.10
C SER A 144 -9.38 2.10 -20.95
N PRO A 145 -8.43 1.17 -20.77
CA PRO A 145 -7.19 1.11 -21.56
C PRO A 145 -7.40 0.68 -23.03
N LEU A 146 -8.62 0.85 -23.57
CA LEU A 146 -9.01 0.44 -24.92
C LEU A 146 -9.57 1.61 -25.74
N ASN A 147 -9.03 2.82 -25.58
CA ASN A 147 -9.33 3.92 -26.50
C ASN A 147 -8.20 4.07 -27.55
N PRO A 148 -8.38 3.61 -28.80
CA PRO A 148 -7.35 3.64 -29.84
C PRO A 148 -7.05 5.04 -30.39
N LYS A 149 -7.60 6.12 -29.83
CA LYS A 149 -7.43 7.50 -30.35
C LYS A 149 -6.16 8.24 -29.92
N ASN A 150 -5.27 7.65 -29.12
CA ASN A 150 -3.98 8.27 -28.73
C ASN A 150 -2.76 7.68 -29.48
N ARG A 151 -2.95 7.21 -30.72
CA ARG A 151 -1.85 6.92 -31.65
C ARG A 151 -1.98 7.78 -32.90
N SER A 152 -1.71 9.07 -32.77
CA SER A 152 -1.31 9.94 -33.89
C SER A 152 -0.80 11.27 -33.34
N GLY A 153 0.50 11.45 -33.44
CA GLY A 153 1.27 12.61 -33.03
C GLY A 153 2.74 12.27 -33.15
#